data_AF-A0A938K404-F1
#
_entry.id   AF-A0A938K404-F1
#
_cell.length_a   1.000
_cell.length_b   1.000
_cell.length_c   1.000
_cell.angle_alpha   90.00
_cell.angle_beta   90.00
_cell.angle_gamma   90.00
#
_symmetry.space_group_name_H-M   'P 1'
#
loop_
_entity.id
_entity.type
_entity.pdbx_description
1 polymer ?
#
loop_
_entity_poly.entity_id
_entity_poly.type
_entity_poly.pdbx_seq_one_letter_code
_entity_poly.pdbx_strand_id
1 'polypeptide(L)' 'MKRRILLVAAAGALCLSAQQAAPPKTHLKVGDEAPDFTLPSTTGKPVSLSSFKGQKNVVVAFFPAAFTGG' A
#
# COMPACT_ATOMS: atom_id res chain seq x y z
N MET A 1 -2.50 57.73 19.41
CA MET A 1 -1.10 57.27 19.33
C MET A 1 -0.90 56.11 20.30
N LYS A 2 -0.68 54.88 19.80
CA LYS A 2 -0.02 53.71 20.46
C LYS A 2 -0.16 52.50 19.52
N ARG A 3 0.88 52.23 18.73
CA ARG A 3 0.97 51.11 17.78
C ARG A 3 1.15 49.81 18.57
N ARG A 4 0.22 48.85 18.46
CA ARG A 4 0.37 47.50 19.01
C ARG A 4 0.88 46.57 17.93
N ILE A 5 2.08 46.06 18.19
CA ILE A 5 2.90 45.18 17.35
C ILE A 5 2.29 43.76 17.32
N LEU A 6 2.50 43.09 16.19
CA LEU A 6 2.06 41.74 15.82
C LEU A 6 2.35 40.67 16.87
N LEU A 7 1.46 39.67 16.93
CA LEU A 7 1.83 38.26 17.10
C LEU A 7 0.90 37.42 16.23
N VAL A 8 1.36 37.08 15.02
CA VAL A 8 0.77 35.98 14.23
C VAL A 8 1.31 34.70 14.83
N ALA A 9 0.50 34.03 15.65
CA ALA A 9 0.78 32.67 16.09
C ALA A 9 0.40 31.72 14.94
N ALA A 10 1.42 31.17 14.29
CA ALA A 10 1.27 30.09 13.32
C ALA A 10 0.68 28.86 14.03
N ALA A 11 -0.60 28.57 13.78
CA ALA A 11 -1.23 27.31 14.14
C ALA A 11 -0.71 26.22 13.16
N GLY A 12 0.52 25.79 13.41
CA GLY A 12 1.16 24.66 12.73
C GLY A 12 0.61 23.32 13.25
N ALA A 13 0.62 22.35 12.34
CA ALA A 13 0.61 20.91 12.60
C ALA A 13 -0.72 20.29 13.10
N LEU A 14 -1.74 20.27 12.24
CA LEU A 14 -2.78 19.23 12.29
C LEU A 14 -2.78 18.50 10.95
N CYS A 15 -2.65 17.16 11.04
CA CYS A 15 -2.75 16.19 9.95
C CYS A 15 -1.49 15.98 9.08
N LEU A 16 -0.33 15.72 9.70
CA LEU A 16 0.73 14.92 9.07
C LEU A 16 0.88 13.56 9.75
N SER A 17 -0.24 12.88 9.99
CA SER A 17 -0.24 11.41 10.06
C SER A 17 -0.64 10.90 8.68
N ALA A 18 0.17 11.23 7.67
CA ALA A 18 0.27 10.36 6.50
C ALA A 18 0.75 9.03 7.07
N GLN A 19 -0.18 8.09 7.16
CA GLN A 19 0.00 6.76 7.69
C GLN A 19 1.33 6.21 7.15
N GLN A 20 2.34 6.16 8.02
CA GLN A 20 3.63 5.57 7.71
C GLN A 20 3.33 4.10 7.41
N ALA A 21 3.14 3.77 6.12
CA ALA A 21 2.92 2.40 5.69
C ALA A 21 4.13 1.62 6.17
N ALA A 22 3.91 0.68 7.09
CA ALA A 22 4.98 -0.15 7.60
C ALA A 22 5.70 -0.76 6.38
N PRO A 23 7.05 -0.81 6.40
CA PRO A 23 7.80 -1.33 5.27
C PRO A 23 7.27 -2.73 4.93
N PRO A 24 7.12 -3.06 3.64
CA PRO A 24 6.58 -4.35 3.24
C PRO A 24 7.40 -5.46 3.89
N LYS A 25 6.71 -6.42 4.53
CA LYS A 25 7.36 -7.61 5.08
C LYS A 25 7.97 -8.39 3.91
N THR A 26 9.29 -8.36 3.80
CA THR A 26 10.03 -9.02 2.71
C THR A 26 10.31 -10.49 2.98
N HIS A 27 10.13 -10.93 4.24
CA HIS A 27 10.25 -12.33 4.64
C HIS A 27 8.86 -12.87 5.01
N LEU A 28 8.41 -13.90 4.28
CA LEU A 28 7.16 -14.61 4.54
C LEU A 28 7.47 -15.95 5.23
N LYS A 29 6.62 -16.35 6.18
CA LYS A 29 6.62 -17.71 6.75
C LYS A 29 5.23 -18.31 6.69
N VAL A 30 5.16 -19.64 6.83
CA VAL A 30 3.89 -20.36 6.89
C VAL A 30 3.03 -19.82 8.03
N GLY A 31 1.75 -19.60 7.75
CA GLY A 31 0.78 -19.05 8.70
C GLY A 31 0.72 -17.52 8.73
N ASP A 32 1.65 -16.81 8.09
CA ASP A 32 1.50 -15.36 7.92
C ASP A 32 0.29 -15.03 7.04
N GLU A 33 -0.40 -13.95 7.39
CA GLU A 33 -1.37 -13.35 6.48
C GLU A 33 -0.65 -12.87 5.21
N ALA A 34 -1.14 -13.32 4.06
CA ALA A 34 -0.60 -12.92 2.77
C ALA A 34 -0.74 -11.40 2.59
N PRO A 35 0.33 -10.67 2.24
CA PRO A 35 0.24 -9.24 1.96
C PRO A 35 -0.74 -8.98 0.82
N ASP A 36 -1.69 -8.07 1.02
CA ASP A 36 -2.59 -7.70 -0.06
C ASP A 36 -1.86 -6.84 -1.09
N PHE A 37 -2.20 -7.06 -2.36
CA PHE A 37 -1.69 -6.29 -3.48
C PHE A 37 -2.75 -6.22 -4.56
N THR A 38 -2.66 -5.18 -5.39
CA THR A 38 -3.53 -5.00 -6.55
C THR A 38 -2.66 -4.85 -7.79
N LEU A 39 -2.92 -5.67 -8.80
CA LEU A 39 -2.18 -5.66 -10.07
C LEU A 39 -3.12 -5.44 -11.25
N PRO A 40 -2.65 -4.83 -12.35
CA PRO A 40 -3.37 -4.84 -13.61
C PRO A 40 -3.51 -6.29 -14.12
N SER A 41 -4.69 -6.62 -14.64
CA SER A 41 -4.90 -7.91 -15.32
C SER A 41 -4.85 -7.74 -16.83
N THR A 42 -4.78 -8.88 -17.54
CA THR A 42 -4.87 -8.93 -19.00
C THR A 42 -6.22 -8.47 -19.55
N THR A 43 -7.26 -8.39 -18.71
CA THR A 43 -8.58 -7.87 -19.10
C THR A 43 -8.73 -6.36 -18.84
N GLY A 44 -7.66 -5.68 -18.44
CA GLY A 44 -7.64 -4.24 -18.15
C GLY A 44 -8.32 -3.84 -16.84
N LYS A 45 -8.88 -4.79 -16.08
CA LYS A 45 -9.45 -4.53 -14.75
C LYS A 45 -8.42 -4.88 -13.69
N PRO A 46 -8.21 -4.03 -12.66
CA PRO A 46 -7.33 -4.38 -11.56
C PRO A 46 -7.87 -5.61 -10.80
N VAL A 47 -6.96 -6.44 -10.32
CA VAL A 47 -7.26 -7.61 -9.49
C VAL A 47 -6.51 -7.47 -8.18
N SER A 48 -7.25 -7.52 -7.08
CA SER A 48 -6.69 -7.51 -5.71
C SER A 48 -6.67 -8.93 -5.15
N LEU A 49 -5.59 -9.30 -4.45
CA LEU A 49 -5.47 -10.63 -3.83
C LEU A 49 -6.61 -10.88 -2.83
N SER A 50 -6.98 -9.87 -2.06
CA SER A 50 -8.11 -9.90 -1.11
C SER A 50 -9.46 -10.27 -1.73
N SER A 51 -9.66 -10.04 -3.03
CA SER A 51 -10.90 -10.40 -3.73
C SER A 51 -11.18 -11.90 -3.78
N PHE A 52 -10.17 -12.75 -3.51
CA PHE A 52 -10.30 -14.21 -3.50
C PHE A 52 -10.38 -14.80 -2.08
N LYS A 53 -10.20 -13.99 -1.04
CA LYS A 53 -10.13 -14.44 0.36
C LYS A 53 -11.45 -15.12 0.75
N GLY A 54 -11.36 -16.32 1.32
CA GLY A 54 -12.53 -17.11 1.76
C GLY A 54 -13.34 -17.77 0.64
N GLN A 55 -12.98 -17.58 -0.63
CA GLN A 55 -13.71 -18.16 -1.76
C GLN A 55 -13.03 -19.41 -2.33
N LYS A 56 -11.69 -19.42 -2.39
CA LYS A 56 -10.89 -20.52 -2.94
C LYS A 56 -9.42 -20.41 -2.53
N ASN A 57 -8.70 -21.51 -2.68
CA ASN A 57 -7.24 -21.51 -2.54
C ASN A 57 -6.60 -20.74 -3.71
N VAL A 58 -5.53 -20.00 -3.43
CA VAL A 58 -4.82 -19.16 -4.41
C VAL A 58 -3.34 -19.52 -4.40
N VAL A 59 -2.76 -19.66 -5.59
CA VAL A 59 -1.31 -19.82 -5.80
C VAL A 59 -0.79 -18.58 -6.52
N VAL A 60 0.28 -17.98 -6.00
CA VAL A 60 0.95 -16.81 -6.60
C VAL A 60 2.29 -17.27 -7.16
N ALA A 61 2.54 -17.01 -8.44
CA ALA A 61 3.79 -17.33 -9.12
C ALA A 61 4.41 -16.06 -9.69
N PHE A 62 5.72 -15.90 -9.49
CA PHE A 62 6.53 -14.84 -10.09
C PHE A 62 7.48 -15.48 -11.09
N PHE A 63 7.53 -14.93 -12.30
CA PHE A 63 8.45 -15.35 -13.35
C PHE A 63 8.99 -14.11 -14.09
N PRO A 64 10.18 -14.17 -14.69
CA PRO A 64 10.85 -12.98 -15.23
C PRO A 64 10.06 -12.28 -16.35
N ALA A 65 9.56 -13.07 -17.31
CA ALA A 65 8.80 -12.54 -18.44
C ALA A 65 7.91 -13.63 -19.06
N ALA A 66 6.76 -13.21 -19.59
CA ALA A 66 5.90 -14.09 -20.36
C ALA A 66 6.60 -14.50 -21.67
N PHE A 67 6.27 -15.69 -22.19
CA PHE A 67 6.77 -16.21 -23.46
C PHE A 67 8.31 -16.35 -23.56
N THR A 68 8.99 -16.57 -22.43
CA THR A 68 10.44 -16.83 -22.38
C THR A 68 10.73 -18.27 -21.97
N GLY A 69 11.86 -18.81 -22.43
CA GLY A 69 12.42 -20.05 -21.89
C GLY A 69 13.05 -19.77 -20.53
N GLY A 70 12.70 -20.58 -19.53
CA GLY A 70 13.23 -20.49 -18.17
C GLY A 70 14.65 -21.03 -18.03
#